data_AF-A0A895XLX5-F1
#
_entry.id   AF-A0A895XLX5-F1
#
_cell.length_a   1.000
_cell.length_b   1.000
_cell.length_c   1.000
_cell.angle_alpha   90.00
_cell.angle_beta   90.00
_cell.angle_gamma   90.00
#
_symmetry.space_group_name_H-M   'P 1'
#
loop_
_entity.id
_entity.type
_entity.pdbx_description
1 polymer ?
#
loop_
_entity_poly.entity_id
_entity_poly.type
_entity_poly.pdbx_seq_one_letter_code
_entity_poly.pdbx_strand_id
1 'polypeptide(L)'
;MNKPHNVSWSDLLHIVHGDPDNERKGGHMHGTGRPGKTEFPASWDEEDIAQALRAVATSPAVTHERPRGNWFADGQHRGVTIRAVVRSNGSIEAGWPLEGPGVKRNPR
;
A
#
# COMPACT_ATOMS: atom_id res chain seq x y z
N MET A 1 12.75 -18.37 -7.97
CA MET A 1 11.77 -18.62 -6.90
C MET A 1 11.11 -17.28 -6.57
N ASN A 2 9.79 -17.15 -6.76
CA ASN A 2 9.05 -16.01 -6.21
C ASN A 2 9.13 -16.11 -4.69
N LYS A 3 9.85 -15.18 -4.05
CA LYS A 3 9.84 -15.06 -2.59
C LYS A 3 8.43 -14.60 -2.18
N PRO A 4 7.81 -15.20 -1.16
CA PRO A 4 6.54 -14.70 -0.67
C PRO A 4 6.72 -13.26 -0.16
N HIS A 5 5.95 -12.34 -0.73
CA HIS A 5 5.87 -10.98 -0.23
C HIS A 5 5.01 -10.97 1.02
N ASN A 6 5.65 -10.73 2.17
CA ASN A 6 4.96 -10.65 3.45
C ASN A 6 4.79 -9.18 3.85
N VAL A 7 3.63 -8.86 4.41
CA VAL A 7 3.38 -7.63 5.16
C VAL A 7 3.40 -8.04 6.63
N SER A 8 4.31 -7.47 7.44
CA SER A 8 4.28 -7.72 8.89
C SER A 8 3.07 -7.03 9.52
N TRP A 9 2.64 -7.45 10.71
CA TRP A 9 1.53 -6.80 11.40
C TRP A 9 1.82 -5.32 11.69
N SER A 10 3.05 -5.00 12.11
CA SER A 10 3.47 -3.61 12.33
C SER A 10 3.46 -2.79 11.04
N ASP A 11 3.93 -3.35 9.92
CA ASP A 11 3.88 -2.66 8.63
C ASP A 11 2.44 -2.46 8.16
N LEU A 12 1.56 -3.45 8.38
CA LEU A 12 0.15 -3.34 8.01
C LEU A 12 -0.54 -2.23 8.81
N LEU A 13 -0.38 -2.18 10.13
CA LEU A 13 -0.93 -1.11 10.96
C LEU A 13 -0.43 0.27 10.53
N HIS A 14 0.86 0.39 10.22
CA HIS A 14 1.40 1.61 9.64
C HIS A 14 0.71 1.96 8.32
N ILE A 15 0.55 1.00 7.41
CA ILE A 15 -0.12 1.24 6.13
C ILE A 15 -1.58 1.70 6.34
N VAL A 16 -2.33 1.02 7.21
CA VAL A 16 -3.78 1.23 7.33
C VAL A 16 -4.14 2.42 8.22
N HIS A 17 -3.52 2.56 9.39
CA HIS A 17 -3.84 3.59 10.38
C HIS A 17 -2.80 4.71 10.42
N GLY A 18 -1.57 4.39 10.00
CA GLY A 18 -0.43 5.30 10.04
C GLY A 18 0.11 5.53 11.44
N ASP A 19 1.20 6.28 11.52
CA ASP A 19 1.87 6.54 12.80
C ASP A 19 1.11 7.64 13.57
N PRO A 20 0.85 7.47 14.88
CA PRO A 20 0.06 8.41 15.68
C PRO A 20 0.75 9.76 15.88
N ASP A 21 2.08 9.80 15.79
CA ASP A 21 2.92 10.99 15.99
C ASP A 21 3.18 11.76 14.68
N ASN A 22 2.77 11.22 13.53
CA ASN A 22 3.08 11.83 12.24
C ASN A 22 2.02 11.53 11.17
N GLU A 23 1.16 12.52 10.89
CA GLU A 23 0.13 12.46 9.85
C GLU A 23 0.67 12.15 8.44
N ARG A 24 1.95 12.45 8.18
CA ARG A 24 2.59 12.18 6.89
C ARG A 24 2.99 10.72 6.69
N LYS A 25 2.90 9.87 7.72
CA LYS A 25 3.38 8.48 7.70
C LYS A 25 2.24 7.45 7.72
N GLY A 26 2.04 6.76 6.60
CA GLY A 26 0.99 5.74 6.48
C GLY A 26 -0.46 6.27 6.57
N GLY A 27 -1.40 5.41 6.93
CA GLY A 27 -2.82 5.74 7.10
C GLY A 27 -3.56 5.92 5.78
N HIS A 28 -3.79 4.78 5.13
CA HIS A 28 -4.46 4.66 3.84
C HIS A 28 -5.78 3.88 3.94
N MET A 29 -6.20 3.45 5.12
CA MET A 29 -7.55 2.90 5.29
C MET A 29 -8.59 4.01 5.10
N HIS A 30 -9.77 3.61 4.63
CA HIS A 30 -10.90 4.51 4.50
C HIS A 30 -11.23 5.18 5.84
N GLY A 31 -11.48 6.49 5.82
CA GLY A 31 -11.88 7.26 6.99
C GLY A 31 -10.72 7.78 7.84
N THR A 32 -9.46 7.49 7.49
CA THR A 32 -8.29 8.02 8.22
C THR A 32 -8.11 9.52 8.07
N GLY A 33 -8.54 10.11 6.95
CA GLY A 33 -8.59 11.55 6.74
C GLY A 33 -7.22 12.24 6.64
N ARG A 34 -6.12 11.51 6.45
CA ARG A 34 -4.77 12.09 6.43
C ARG A 34 -4.58 13.05 5.25
N PRO A 35 -4.21 14.33 5.48
CA PRO A 35 -4.16 15.34 4.44
C PRO A 35 -3.28 14.98 3.24
N GLY A 36 -3.80 15.20 2.03
CA GLY A 36 -3.11 14.97 0.76
C GLY A 36 -2.87 13.50 0.37
N LYS A 37 -3.31 12.54 1.18
CA LYS A 37 -3.17 11.10 0.92
C LYS A 37 -4.36 10.53 0.16
N THR A 38 -4.21 9.31 -0.33
CA THR A 38 -5.32 8.50 -0.84
C THR A 38 -5.71 7.43 0.16
N GLU A 39 -7.00 7.08 0.16
CA GLU A 39 -7.57 6.01 0.96
C GLU A 39 -8.05 4.87 0.07
N PHE A 40 -7.93 3.65 0.56
CA PHE A 40 -8.52 2.45 -0.03
C PHE A 40 -10.06 2.53 -0.01
N PRO A 41 -10.73 1.71 -0.84
CA PRO A 41 -12.19 1.66 -0.86
C PRO A 41 -12.78 1.39 0.53
N ALA A 42 -13.91 2.02 0.83
CA ALA A 42 -14.61 1.86 2.10
C ALA A 42 -15.04 0.41 2.40
N SER A 43 -15.15 -0.43 1.37
CA SER A 43 -15.51 -1.84 1.49
C SER A 43 -14.32 -2.77 1.75
N TRP A 44 -13.09 -2.25 1.79
CA TRP A 44 -11.89 -3.06 2.04
C TRP A 44 -11.51 -2.98 3.52
N ASP A 45 -11.28 -4.13 4.12
CA ASP A 45 -10.68 -4.25 5.45
C ASP A 45 -9.14 -4.39 5.37
N GLU A 46 -8.50 -4.60 6.52
CA GLU A 46 -7.04 -4.76 6.60
C GLU A 46 -6.55 -6.01 5.83
N GLU A 47 -7.35 -7.08 5.77
CA GLU A 47 -7.00 -8.31 5.07
C GLU A 47 -7.08 -8.14 3.56
N ASP A 48 -8.13 -7.50 3.05
CA ASP A 48 -8.26 -7.11 1.64
C ASP A 48 -7.07 -6.23 1.20
N ILE A 49 -6.70 -5.24 2.02
CA ILE A 49 -5.54 -4.37 1.74
C ILE A 49 -4.25 -5.18 1.72
N ALA A 50 -4.02 -6.05 2.71
CA ALA A 50 -2.84 -6.89 2.75
C ALA A 50 -2.78 -7.83 1.53
N GLN A 51 -3.90 -8.46 1.16
CA GLN A 51 -4.00 -9.32 -0.02
C GLN A 51 -3.67 -8.56 -1.30
N ALA A 52 -4.22 -7.35 -1.47
CA ALA A 52 -4.00 -6.53 -2.65
C ALA A 52 -2.53 -6.12 -2.80
N LEU A 53 -1.87 -5.74 -1.70
CA LEU A 53 -0.44 -5.42 -1.69
C LEU A 53 0.43 -6.63 -2.04
N ARG A 54 0.10 -7.81 -1.50
CA ARG A 54 0.80 -9.06 -1.84
C ARG A 54 0.62 -9.41 -3.31
N ALA A 55 -0.60 -9.27 -3.85
CA ALA A 55 -0.89 -9.55 -5.25
C ALA A 55 -0.07 -8.67 -6.19
N VAL A 56 -0.05 -7.35 -5.94
CA VAL A 56 0.71 -6.39 -6.75
C VAL A 56 2.21 -6.57 -6.60
N ALA A 57 2.71 -6.88 -5.40
CA ALA A 57 4.13 -7.18 -5.21
C ALA A 57 4.56 -8.48 -5.92
N THR A 58 3.68 -9.49 -5.97
CA THR A 58 3.96 -10.80 -6.58
C THR A 58 3.98 -10.75 -8.10
N SER A 59 3.10 -9.95 -8.71
CA SER A 59 2.98 -9.81 -10.16
C SER A 59 2.76 -8.35 -10.54
N PRO A 60 3.78 -7.49 -10.36
CA PRO A 60 3.68 -6.08 -10.71
C PRO A 60 3.52 -5.91 -12.22
N ALA A 61 2.71 -4.94 -12.62
CA ALA A 61 2.66 -4.48 -14.00
C ALA A 61 3.88 -3.62 -14.33
N VAL A 62 4.32 -2.79 -13.36
CA VAL A 62 5.50 -1.92 -13.50
C VAL A 62 6.31 -1.97 -12.21
N THR A 63 7.63 -1.95 -12.34
CA THR A 63 8.55 -1.80 -11.22
C THR A 63 9.44 -0.59 -11.39
N HIS A 64 9.80 0.05 -10.27
CA HIS A 64 10.75 1.15 -10.25
C HIS A 64 11.72 0.99 -9.08
N GLU A 65 13.01 1.10 -9.35
CA GLU A 65 14.03 1.02 -8.31
C GLU A 65 13.95 2.19 -7.32
N ARG A 66 14.32 1.91 -6.07
CA ARG A 66 14.50 2.90 -5.01
C ARG A 66 15.88 2.72 -4.37
N PRO A 67 16.37 3.72 -3.62
CA PRO A 67 17.60 3.59 -2.87
C PRO A 67 17.62 2.35 -1.97
N ARG A 68 18.83 1.83 -1.72
CA ARG A 68 19.06 0.67 -0.83
C ARG A 68 18.42 -0.64 -1.31
N GLY A 69 18.12 -0.75 -2.60
CA GLY A 69 17.58 -1.97 -3.21
C GLY A 69 16.11 -2.23 -2.89
N ASN A 70 15.40 -1.24 -2.34
CA ASN A 70 13.93 -1.28 -2.29
C ASN A 70 13.39 -0.98 -3.70
N TRP A 71 12.13 -1.32 -3.97
CA TRP A 71 11.49 -0.97 -5.24
C TRP A 71 10.00 -0.66 -5.05
N PHE A 72 9.45 0.10 -5.99
CA PHE A 72 8.00 0.21 -6.17
C PHE A 72 7.52 -0.95 -7.04
N ALA A 73 6.39 -1.52 -6.65
CA ALA A 73 5.61 -2.48 -7.43
C ALA A 73 4.22 -1.87 -7.65
N ASP A 74 3.90 -1.57 -8.91
CA ASP A 74 2.62 -1.00 -9.30
C ASP A 74 1.80 -2.05 -10.04
N GLY A 75 0.51 -2.11 -9.76
CA GLY A 75 -0.39 -3.07 -10.39
C GLY A 75 -1.84 -2.82 -10.02
N GLN A 76 -2.74 -3.57 -10.65
CA GLN A 76 -4.16 -3.52 -10.34
C GLN A 76 -4.60 -4.71 -9.49
N HIS A 77 -5.49 -4.44 -8.54
CA HIS A 77 -6.23 -5.47 -7.80
C HIS A 77 -7.69 -5.04 -7.68
N ARG A 78 -8.63 -5.88 -8.15
CA ARG A 78 -10.07 -5.60 -8.18
C ARG A 78 -10.42 -4.20 -8.77
N GLY A 79 -9.70 -3.79 -9.82
CA GLY A 79 -9.88 -2.51 -10.51
C GLY A 79 -9.24 -1.29 -9.84
N VAL A 80 -8.58 -1.47 -8.70
CA VAL A 80 -7.83 -0.40 -8.01
C VAL A 80 -6.37 -0.49 -8.39
N THR A 81 -5.80 0.61 -8.88
CA THR A 81 -4.36 0.75 -9.11
C THR A 81 -3.68 1.01 -7.79
N ILE A 82 -2.69 0.20 -7.43
CA ILE A 82 -2.00 0.21 -6.14
C ILE A 82 -0.51 0.28 -6.37
N ARG A 83 0.17 1.03 -5.50
CA ARG A 83 1.63 1.03 -5.38
C ARG A 83 2.02 0.39 -4.05
N ALA A 84 2.87 -0.63 -4.12
CA ALA A 84 3.52 -1.22 -2.96
C ALA A 84 5.01 -0.85 -2.94
N VAL A 85 5.57 -0.64 -1.75
CA VAL A 85 7.00 -0.48 -1.51
C VAL A 85 7.54 -1.79 -0.99
N VAL A 86 8.39 -2.45 -1.77
CA VAL A 86 8.98 -3.73 -1.41
C VAL A 86 10.44 -3.52 -1.02
N ARG A 87 10.84 -4.08 0.11
CA ARG A 87 12.22 -4.04 0.62
C ARG A 87 13.09 -5.02 -0.16
N SER A 88 14.40 -4.81 -0.15
CA SER A 88 15.39 -5.70 -0.78
C SER A 88 15.26 -7.19 -0.40
N ASN A 89 14.74 -7.49 0.80
CA ASN A 89 14.48 -8.86 1.26
C ASN A 89 13.15 -9.46 0.76
N GLY A 90 12.31 -8.68 0.07
CA GLY A 90 11.00 -9.06 -0.45
C GLY A 90 9.82 -8.72 0.46
N SER A 91 10.00 -8.24 1.69
CA SER A 91 8.86 -7.82 2.52
C SER A 91 8.31 -6.47 2.08
N ILE A 92 7.01 -6.25 2.31
CA ILE A 92 6.33 -5.00 1.98
C ILE A 92 6.45 -4.04 3.17
N GLU A 93 6.93 -2.83 2.90
CA GLU A 93 7.13 -1.74 3.88
C GLU A 93 5.97 -0.77 3.94
N ALA A 94 5.39 -0.47 2.78
CA ALA A 94 4.34 0.51 2.63
C ALA A 94 3.50 0.20 1.40
N GLY A 95 2.34 0.83 1.30
CA GLY A 95 1.58 0.84 0.06
C GLY A 95 0.31 1.68 0.16
N TRP A 96 -0.22 2.08 -0.99
CA TRP A 96 -1.39 2.94 -1.08
C TRP A 96 -2.08 2.79 -2.43
N PRO A 97 -3.39 3.09 -2.51
CA PRO A 97 -4.08 3.15 -3.78
C PRO A 97 -3.72 4.45 -4.49
N LEU A 98 -3.55 4.39 -5.80
CA LEU A 98 -3.30 5.54 -6.66
C LEU A 98 -4.62 6.09 -7.20
N GLU A 99 -5.47 5.20 -7.74
CA GLU A 99 -6.74 5.49 -8.40
C GLU A 99 -7.58 4.21 -8.56
N GLY A 100 -8.84 4.37 -8.98
CA GLY A 100 -9.77 3.27 -9.23
C GLY A 100 -11.08 3.41 -8.43
N PRO A 101 -12.02 2.44 -8.57
CA PRO A 101 -13.30 2.49 -7.90
C PRO A 101 -13.16 2.58 -6.37
N GLY A 102 -13.86 3.54 -5.75
CA GLY A 102 -13.88 3.71 -4.30
C GLY A 102 -12.64 4.37 -3.68
N VAL A 103 -11.58 4.64 -4.46
CA VAL A 103 -10.39 5.35 -3.98
C VAL A 103 -10.75 6.81 -3.71
N LYS A 104 -10.39 7.31 -2.53
CA LYS A 104 -10.65 8.70 -2.11
C LYS A 104 -9.35 9.46 -1.94
N ARG A 105 -9.25 10.67 -2.49
CA ARG A 105 -8.15 11.62 -2.22
C ARG A 105 -8.59 12.59 -1.12
N ASN A 106 -7.78 12.72 -0.07
CA ASN A 106 -8.01 13.68 0.99
C ASN A 106 -7.50 15.08 0.59
N PRO A 107 -8.20 16.16 0.99
CA PRO A 107 -7.71 17.53 0.78
C PRO A 107 -6.36 17.75 1.48
N ARG A 108 -5.59 18.72 1.00
CA ARG A 108 -4.35 19.18 1.64
C ARG A 108 -4.62 20.33 2.60
#